data_AF-A0A3R9DSK8-F1
#
_entry.id   AF-A0A3R9DSK8-F1
#
_cell.length_a   1.000
_cell.length_b   1.000
_cell.length_c   1.000
_cell.angle_alpha   90.00
_cell.angle_beta   90.00
_cell.angle_gamma   90.00
#
_symmetry.space_group_name_H-M   'P 1'
#
loop_
_entity.id
_entity.type
_entity.pdbx_description
1 polymer ?
#
loop_
_entity_poly.entity_id
_entity_poly.type
_entity_poly.pdbx_seq_one_letter_code
_entity_poly.pdbx_strand_id
1 'polypeptide(L)'
;MVSDRNDEVAETLVSIATEAIDAPKTAGARLADWLGRTPSRAGELKMQRLAHLGPRLVADALLRGGWAQPDLYAPSRTDVPPAVLAATRAVARHLAGEADTADALVDAFVARHGIQGQWDIGVAALRLLTEELRDQRTDAPRGNPR
;
A
#
# COMPACT_ATOMS: atom_id res chain seq x y z
N MET A 1 5.36 19.59 -11.38
CA MET A 1 6.59 18.77 -11.49
C MET A 1 6.80 17.76 -10.35
N VAL A 2 6.16 17.88 -9.17
CA VAL A 2 6.20 16.81 -8.14
C VAL A 2 5.11 15.75 -8.37
N SER A 3 3.97 16.13 -8.96
CA SER A 3 2.85 15.22 -9.27
C SER A 3 3.26 14.09 -10.22
N ASP A 4 3.87 14.43 -11.35
CA ASP A 4 4.27 13.49 -12.40
C ASP A 4 5.13 12.33 -11.85
N ARG A 5 5.99 12.62 -10.88
CA ARG A 5 6.89 11.64 -10.28
C ARG A 5 6.24 10.76 -9.20
N ASN A 6 5.16 11.21 -8.58
CA ASN A 6 4.38 10.39 -7.65
C ASN A 6 3.42 9.46 -8.41
N ASP A 7 2.88 9.94 -9.53
CA ASP A 7 2.01 9.15 -10.41
C ASP A 7 2.80 7.98 -11.03
N GLU A 8 4.02 8.21 -11.52
CA GLU A 8 4.92 7.12 -11.98
C GLU A 8 5.23 6.07 -10.89
N VAL A 9 5.40 6.51 -9.65
CA VAL A 9 5.66 5.61 -8.51
C VAL A 9 4.40 4.82 -8.19
N ALA A 10 3.23 5.48 -8.15
CA ALA A 10 1.95 4.84 -7.95
C ALA A 10 1.69 3.75 -8.99
N GLU A 11 1.88 4.05 -10.28
CA GLU A 11 1.74 3.07 -11.38
C GLU A 11 2.69 1.89 -11.20
N THR A 12 3.95 2.15 -10.84
CA THR A 12 4.93 1.10 -10.59
C THR A 12 4.50 0.18 -9.45
N LEU A 13 4.03 0.74 -8.33
CA LEU A 13 3.59 -0.01 -7.16
C LEU A 13 2.33 -0.85 -7.46
N VAL A 14 1.35 -0.29 -8.17
CA VAL A 14 0.16 -1.02 -8.62
C VAL A 14 0.54 -2.15 -9.57
N SER A 15 1.48 -1.91 -10.51
CA SER A 15 1.99 -2.95 -11.42
C SER A 15 2.65 -4.11 -10.65
N ILE A 16 3.50 -3.80 -9.67
CA ILE A 16 4.15 -4.81 -8.81
C ILE A 16 3.10 -5.56 -7.98
N ALA A 17 2.12 -4.87 -7.39
CA ALA A 17 1.08 -5.48 -6.58
C ALA A 17 0.17 -6.41 -7.41
N THR A 18 -0.12 -6.04 -8.66
CA THR A 18 -0.87 -6.86 -9.62
C THR A 18 -0.09 -8.10 -10.01
N GLU A 19 1.21 -7.95 -10.33
CA GLU A 19 2.09 -9.08 -10.66
C GLU A 19 2.20 -10.07 -9.49
N ALA A 20 2.20 -9.58 -8.25
CA ALA A 20 2.28 -10.41 -7.05
C ALA A 20 1.07 -11.35 -6.87
N ILE A 21 -0.06 -11.10 -7.54
CA ILE A 21 -1.25 -11.97 -7.49
C ILE A 21 -0.91 -13.36 -8.03
N ASP A 22 -0.21 -13.43 -9.17
CA ASP A 22 0.10 -14.67 -9.88
C ASP A 22 1.58 -15.09 -9.74
N ALA A 23 2.50 -14.13 -9.57
CA ALA A 23 3.94 -14.36 -9.53
C ALA A 23 4.64 -13.65 -8.35
N PRO A 24 4.35 -14.04 -7.09
CA PRO A 24 4.84 -13.32 -5.90
C PRO A 24 6.37 -13.27 -5.78
N LYS A 25 7.09 -14.30 -6.23
CA LYS A 25 8.55 -14.31 -6.23
C LYS A 25 9.13 -13.30 -7.23
N THR A 26 8.55 -13.23 -8.42
CA THR A 26 8.98 -12.30 -9.48
C THR A 26 8.68 -10.86 -9.09
N ALA A 27 7.48 -10.60 -8.56
CA ALA A 27 7.11 -9.29 -8.04
C ALA A 27 8.03 -8.84 -6.90
N GLY A 28 8.40 -9.75 -5.99
CA GLY A 28 9.38 -9.46 -4.92
C GLY A 28 10.77 -9.11 -5.45
N ALA A 29 11.25 -9.82 -6.48
CA ALA A 29 12.52 -9.49 -7.13
C ALA A 29 12.46 -8.14 -7.85
N ARG A 30 11.37 -7.85 -8.56
CA ARG A 30 11.14 -6.57 -9.23
C ARG A 30 11.05 -5.40 -8.25
N LEU A 31 10.41 -5.60 -7.09
CA LEU A 31 10.38 -4.61 -6.02
C LEU A 31 11.80 -4.34 -5.49
N ALA A 32 12.59 -5.39 -5.22
CA ALA A 32 13.97 -5.24 -4.78
C ALA A 32 14.84 -4.53 -5.82
N ASP A 33 14.64 -4.81 -7.11
CA ASP A 33 15.33 -4.13 -8.21
C ASP A 33 14.94 -2.65 -8.30
N TRP A 34 13.65 -2.35 -8.15
CA TRP A 34 13.16 -0.98 -8.15
C TRP A 34 13.70 -0.18 -6.96
N LEU A 35 13.70 -0.75 -5.74
CA LEU A 35 14.28 -0.12 -4.55
C LEU A 35 15.80 0.02 -4.64
N GLY A 36 16.45 -0.89 -5.34
CA GLY A 36 17.89 -1.07 -5.33
C GLY A 36 18.27 -2.19 -4.35
N ARG A 37 19.03 -3.18 -4.84
CA ARG A 37 19.45 -4.36 -4.07
C ARG A 37 20.42 -4.05 -2.94
N THR A 38 21.00 -2.85 -2.95
CA THR A 38 21.93 -2.38 -1.93
C THR A 38 21.38 -1.13 -1.25
N PRO A 39 21.62 -0.95 0.06
CA PRO A 39 21.23 0.27 0.77
C PRO A 39 21.80 1.52 0.09
N SER A 40 20.92 2.46 -0.25
CA SER A 40 21.29 3.72 -0.89
C SER A 40 20.26 4.79 -0.58
N ARG A 41 20.67 6.06 -0.61
CA ARG A 41 19.76 7.20 -0.42
C ARG A 41 18.61 7.22 -1.43
N ALA A 42 18.86 6.77 -2.65
CA ALA A 42 17.83 6.66 -3.68
C ALA A 42 16.78 5.58 -3.31
N GLY A 43 17.22 4.44 -2.78
CA GLY A 43 16.34 3.38 -2.29
C GLY A 43 15.54 3.78 -1.06
N GLU A 44 16.15 4.50 -0.11
CA GLU A 44 15.48 5.05 1.07
C GLU A 44 14.36 6.04 0.67
N LEU A 45 14.61 6.93 -0.29
CA LEU A 45 13.58 7.85 -0.79
C LEU A 45 12.43 7.11 -1.49
N LYS A 46 12.73 6.03 -2.23
CA LYS A 46 11.70 5.17 -2.84
C LYS A 46 10.88 4.43 -1.77
N MET A 47 11.54 3.93 -0.73
CA MET A 47 10.87 3.35 0.43
C MET A 47 9.98 4.34 1.15
N GLN A 48 10.40 5.60 1.26
CA GLN A 48 9.62 6.63 1.92
C GLN A 48 8.33 6.86 1.14
N ARG A 49 8.47 7.05 -0.17
CA ARG A 49 7.32 7.19 -1.07
C ARG A 49 6.40 5.98 -0.99
N LEU A 50 6.94 4.77 -0.93
CA LEU A 50 6.15 3.55 -0.80
C LEU A 50 5.37 3.52 0.53
N ALA A 51 5.99 3.89 1.65
CA ALA A 51 5.34 3.94 2.96
C ALA A 51 4.14 4.92 3.01
N HIS A 52 4.26 6.08 2.33
CA HIS A 52 3.20 7.10 2.29
C HIS A 52 2.16 6.85 1.19
N LEU A 53 2.60 6.43 -0.01
CA LEU A 53 1.69 6.17 -1.14
C LEU A 53 0.95 4.85 -0.99
N GLY A 54 1.54 3.84 -0.37
CA GLY A 54 0.94 2.51 -0.22
C GLY A 54 -0.47 2.56 0.38
N PRO A 55 -0.68 3.17 1.55
CA PRO A 55 -2.01 3.28 2.16
C PRO A 55 -3.01 4.02 1.28
N ARG A 56 -2.59 5.09 0.60
CA ARG A 56 -3.44 5.81 -0.36
C ARG A 56 -3.87 4.91 -1.52
N LEU A 57 -2.95 4.14 -2.10
CA LEU A 57 -3.25 3.23 -3.21
C LEU A 57 -4.27 2.16 -2.83
N VAL A 58 -4.19 1.64 -1.60
CA VAL A 58 -5.17 0.70 -1.07
C VAL A 58 -6.54 1.38 -0.94
N ALA A 59 -6.60 2.59 -0.39
CA ALA A 59 -7.85 3.35 -0.28
C ALA A 59 -8.47 3.63 -1.66
N ASP A 60 -7.66 4.04 -2.64
CA ASP A 60 -8.10 4.25 -4.03
C ASP A 60 -8.62 2.96 -4.66
N ALA A 61 -7.99 1.81 -4.37
CA ALA A 61 -8.47 0.50 -4.82
C ALA A 61 -9.84 0.17 -4.20
N LEU A 62 -9.97 0.28 -2.88
CA LEU A 62 -11.24 0.03 -2.17
C LEU A 62 -12.39 0.90 -2.71
N LEU A 63 -12.14 2.19 -2.93
CA LEU A 63 -13.14 3.10 -3.52
C LEU A 63 -13.57 2.65 -4.93
N ARG A 64 -12.65 2.18 -5.76
CA ARG A 64 -12.97 1.60 -7.08
C ARG A 64 -13.77 0.30 -6.99
N GLY A 65 -13.54 -0.50 -5.95
CA GLY A 65 -14.31 -1.71 -5.64
C GLY A 65 -15.74 -1.44 -5.15
N GLY A 66 -16.16 -0.17 -5.04
CA GLY A 66 -17.48 0.21 -4.57
C GLY A 66 -17.60 0.26 -3.05
N TRP A 67 -16.47 0.25 -2.33
CA TRP A 67 -16.46 0.36 -0.88
C TRP A 67 -16.76 1.80 -0.45
N ALA A 68 -17.90 2.01 0.20
CA ALA A 68 -18.33 3.31 0.72
C ALA A 68 -18.40 3.25 2.25
N GLN A 69 -17.43 3.89 2.92
CA GLN A 69 -17.38 4.25 4.35
C GLN A 69 -16.77 3.26 5.37
N PRO A 70 -16.11 3.80 6.42
CA PRO A 70 -14.83 3.28 6.95
C PRO A 70 -14.87 2.77 8.41
N ASP A 71 -16.02 2.69 9.06
CA ASP A 71 -16.11 2.34 10.50
C ASP A 71 -15.59 0.93 10.84
N LEU A 72 -15.27 0.09 9.84
CA LEU A 72 -14.88 -1.30 10.01
C LEU A 72 -13.38 -1.60 9.90
N TYR A 73 -12.54 -0.64 9.48
CA TYR A 73 -11.10 -0.88 9.28
C TYR A 73 -10.21 -0.52 10.49
N ALA A 74 -10.78 -0.41 11.68
CA ALA A 74 -10.00 -0.38 12.92
C ALA A 74 -10.08 -1.74 13.61
N PRO A 75 -9.28 -2.76 13.22
CA PRO A 75 -9.20 -3.96 14.01
C PRO A 75 -8.68 -3.58 15.40
N SER A 76 -9.50 -3.73 16.43
CA SER A 76 -9.10 -3.71 17.84
C SER A 76 -8.32 -4.98 18.21
N ARG A 77 -7.91 -5.78 17.22
CA ARG A 77 -7.27 -7.07 17.42
C ARG A 77 -5.77 -6.89 17.63
N THR A 78 -5.29 -7.46 18.73
CA THR A 78 -3.88 -7.40 19.17
C THR A 78 -2.99 -8.47 18.51
N ASP A 79 -3.55 -9.30 17.65
CA ASP A 79 -2.85 -10.37 16.90
C ASP A 79 -2.30 -9.91 15.55
N VAL A 80 -2.66 -8.70 15.11
CA VAL A 80 -2.20 -8.11 13.85
C VAL A 80 -0.81 -7.50 14.03
N PRO A 81 0.16 -7.78 13.14
CA PRO A 81 1.47 -7.13 13.18
C PRO A 81 1.36 -5.59 13.24
N PRO A 82 2.17 -4.90 14.06
CA PRO A 82 2.05 -3.44 14.26
C PRO A 82 2.07 -2.62 12.96
N ALA A 83 2.89 -3.02 11.99
CA ALA A 83 2.99 -2.37 10.69
C ALA A 83 1.72 -2.53 9.84
N VAL A 84 1.09 -3.70 9.89
CA VAL A 84 -0.20 -3.95 9.22
C VAL A 84 -1.27 -3.07 9.86
N LEU A 85 -1.35 -3.03 11.19
CA LEU A 85 -2.29 -2.15 11.89
C LEU A 85 -2.08 -0.67 11.57
N ALA A 86 -0.82 -0.22 11.49
CA ALA A 86 -0.50 1.16 11.12
C ALA A 86 -0.89 1.48 9.67
N ALA A 87 -0.56 0.59 8.72
CA ALA A 87 -0.97 0.73 7.33
C ALA A 87 -2.50 0.77 7.20
N THR A 88 -3.21 -0.16 7.82
CA THR A 88 -4.68 -0.22 7.80
C THR A 88 -5.32 1.06 8.37
N ARG A 89 -4.76 1.61 9.47
CA ARG A 89 -5.25 2.89 10.01
C ARG A 89 -5.01 4.05 9.05
N ALA A 90 -3.86 4.10 8.37
CA ALA A 90 -3.59 5.11 7.35
C ALA A 90 -4.55 4.98 6.15
N VAL A 91 -4.86 3.75 5.71
CA VAL A 91 -5.89 3.49 4.68
C VAL A 91 -7.24 4.05 5.11
N ALA A 92 -7.68 3.75 6.34
CA ALA A 92 -8.95 4.24 6.85
C ALA A 92 -9.02 5.78 6.88
N ARG A 93 -7.91 6.46 7.18
CA ARG A 93 -7.82 7.92 7.13
C ARG A 93 -7.90 8.46 5.71
N HIS A 94 -7.24 7.82 4.74
CA HIS A 94 -7.43 8.19 3.32
C HIS A 94 -8.87 8.01 2.85
N LEU A 95 -9.54 6.92 3.24
CA LEU A 95 -10.96 6.70 2.92
C LEU A 95 -11.88 7.78 3.54
N ALA A 96 -11.50 8.33 4.70
CA ALA A 96 -12.20 9.44 5.34
C ALA A 96 -11.86 10.82 4.74
N GLY A 97 -10.98 10.90 3.74
CA GLY A 97 -10.50 12.16 3.18
C GLY A 97 -9.46 12.89 4.05
N GLU A 98 -8.92 12.23 5.07
CA GLU A 98 -7.96 12.77 6.03
C GLU A 98 -6.51 12.40 5.67
N ALA A 99 -6.05 12.85 4.49
CA ALA A 99 -4.71 12.49 3.98
C ALA A 99 -3.57 12.93 4.92
N ASP A 100 -3.64 14.14 5.49
CA ASP A 100 -2.62 14.64 6.41
C ASP A 100 -2.55 13.79 7.70
N THR A 101 -3.69 13.32 8.20
CA THR A 101 -3.75 12.41 9.35
C THR A 101 -3.18 11.04 9.00
N ALA A 102 -3.40 10.55 7.79
CA ALA A 102 -2.81 9.30 7.31
C ALA A 102 -1.27 9.40 7.29
N ASP A 103 -0.73 10.49 6.74
CA ASP A 103 0.71 10.74 6.70
C ASP A 103 1.31 10.87 8.10
N ALA A 104 0.63 11.59 9.01
CA ALA A 104 1.07 11.71 10.40
C ALA A 104 1.13 10.36 11.14
N LEU A 105 0.24 9.41 10.82
CA LEU A 105 0.28 8.05 11.36
C LEU A 105 1.46 7.25 10.83
N VAL A 106 1.76 7.38 9.54
CA VAL A 106 2.94 6.76 8.92
C VAL A 106 4.21 7.32 9.57
N ASP A 107 4.32 8.65 9.67
CA ASP A 107 5.46 9.33 10.29
C ASP A 107 5.63 8.92 11.76
N ALA A 108 4.56 8.85 12.54
CA ALA A 108 4.62 8.42 13.93
C ALA A 108 5.10 6.97 14.07
N PHE A 109 4.67 6.08 13.16
CA PHE A 109 5.14 4.70 13.13
C PHE A 109 6.64 4.63 12.76
N VAL A 110 7.06 5.35 11.73
CA VAL A 110 8.46 5.41 11.29
C VAL A 110 9.35 6.01 12.39
N ALA A 111 8.91 7.08 13.07
CA ALA A 111 9.65 7.69 14.17
C ALA A 111 9.90 6.71 15.32
N ARG A 112 8.95 5.80 15.59
CA ARG A 112 9.06 4.78 16.64
C ARG A 112 9.96 3.60 16.24
N HIS A 113 9.98 3.24 14.96
CA HIS A 113 10.61 2.01 14.47
C HIS A 113 11.85 2.25 13.58
N GLY A 114 12.20 3.51 13.33
CA GLY A 114 13.29 3.91 12.45
C GLY A 114 13.06 3.52 11.00
N ILE A 115 14.16 3.40 10.24
CA ILE A 115 14.15 3.01 8.81
C ILE A 115 13.45 1.65 8.61
N GLN A 116 13.55 0.73 9.56
CA GLN A 116 12.86 -0.55 9.50
C GLN A 116 11.34 -0.38 9.48
N GLY A 117 10.80 0.57 10.26
CA GLY A 117 9.38 0.88 10.27
C GLY A 117 8.84 1.33 8.92
N GLN A 118 9.65 2.06 8.16
CA GLN A 118 9.33 2.51 6.80
C GLN A 118 9.22 1.33 5.83
N TRP A 119 10.09 0.33 6.00
CA TRP A 119 10.02 -0.94 5.28
C TRP A 119 8.78 -1.75 5.65
N ASP A 120 8.56 -1.94 6.94
CA ASP A 120 7.49 -2.79 7.43
C ASP A 120 6.11 -2.25 7.04
N ILE A 121 5.87 -0.94 7.22
CA ILE A 121 4.57 -0.32 6.88
C ILE A 121 4.34 -0.31 5.37
N GLY A 122 5.40 -0.06 4.61
CA GLY A 122 5.33 -0.04 3.17
C GLY A 122 5.00 -1.40 2.57
N VAL A 123 5.71 -2.45 3.01
CA VAL A 123 5.42 -3.83 2.60
C VAL A 123 4.03 -4.27 3.06
N ALA A 124 3.61 -3.88 4.26
CA ALA A 124 2.26 -4.14 4.72
C ALA A 124 1.20 -3.51 3.79
N ALA A 125 1.38 -2.25 3.42
CA ALA A 125 0.47 -1.57 2.50
C ALA A 125 0.44 -2.21 1.10
N LEU A 126 1.59 -2.65 0.57
CA LEU A 126 1.64 -3.39 -0.69
C LEU A 126 0.91 -4.73 -0.62
N ARG A 127 1.00 -5.45 0.50
CA ARG A 127 0.25 -6.71 0.69
C ARG A 127 -1.25 -6.46 0.70
N LEU A 128 -1.70 -5.45 1.44
CA LEU A 128 -3.11 -5.04 1.46
C LEU A 128 -3.58 -4.67 0.05
N LEU A 129 -2.75 -3.97 -0.74
CA LEU A 129 -3.08 -3.63 -2.12
C LEU A 129 -3.20 -4.88 -3.01
N THR A 130 -2.27 -5.83 -2.89
CA THR A 130 -2.32 -7.09 -3.65
C THR A 130 -3.56 -7.92 -3.28
N GLU A 131 -3.94 -7.95 -2.01
CA GLU A 131 -5.15 -8.64 -1.54
C GLU A 131 -6.41 -7.99 -2.15
N GLU A 132 -6.54 -6.67 -2.04
CA GLU A 132 -7.67 -5.94 -2.61
C GLU A 132 -7.78 -6.11 -4.13
N LEU A 133 -6.67 -6.00 -4.86
CA LEU A 133 -6.67 -6.20 -6.32
C LEU A 133 -7.03 -7.64 -6.73
N ARG A 134 -6.67 -8.64 -5.91
CA ARG A 134 -7.06 -10.04 -6.12
C ARG A 134 -8.56 -10.23 -5.93
N ASP A 135 -9.14 -9.62 -4.90
CA ASP A 135 -10.57 -9.70 -4.61
C ASP A 135 -11.37 -9.04 -5.73
N GLN A 136 -10.98 -7.85 -6.17
CA GLN A 136 -11.57 -7.18 -7.34
C GLN A 136 -11.51 -8.02 -8.63
N ARG A 137 -10.41 -8.74 -8.87
CA ARG A 137 -10.28 -9.65 -10.03
C ARG A 137 -11.25 -10.82 -9.93
N THR A 138 -11.54 -11.28 -8.72
CA THR A 138 -12.42 -12.43 -8.47
C THR A 138 -13.89 -12.04 -8.58
N ASP A 139 -14.22 -10.83 -8.12
CA ASP A 139 -15.58 -10.27 -8.12
C ASP A 139 -15.97 -9.60 -9.44
N ALA A 140 -15.01 -9.36 -10.35
CA ALA A 140 -15.30 -8.90 -11.70
C ALA A 140 -16.34 -9.84 -12.35
N PRO A 141 -17.48 -9.31 -12.84
CA PRO A 141 -18.56 -10.15 -13.34
C PRO A 141 -18.01 -11.04 -14.44
N ARG A 142 -18.03 -12.35 -14.21
CA ARG A 142 -17.84 -13.36 -15.27
C ARG A 142 -18.90 -13.05 -16.30
N GLY A 143 -18.50 -12.39 -17.38
CA GLY A 143 -19.38 -12.03 -18.48
C GLY A 143 -20.13 -13.27 -18.90
N ASN A 144 -21.42 -13.32 -18.60
CA ASN A 144 -22.31 -14.31 -19.17
C ASN A 144 -22.57 -13.81 -20.60
N PRO A 145 -22.10 -14.49 -21.65
CA PRO A 145 -22.59 -14.17 -22.98
C PRO A 145 -24.08 -14.52 -22.98
N ARG A 146 -24.92 -13.49 -23.11
CA ARG A 146 -26.28 -13.68 -23.60
C ARG A 146 -26.24 -13.89 -25.10
#